data_AF-A0A090QR74-F1
#
_entry.id   AF-A0A090QR74-F1
#
_cell.length_a   1.000
_cell.length_b   1.000
_cell.length_c   1.000
_cell.angle_alpha   90.00
_cell.angle_beta   90.00
_cell.angle_gamma   90.00
#
_symmetry.space_group_name_H-M   'P 1'
#
loop_
_entity.id
_entity.type
_entity.pdbx_description
1 polymer ?
#
loop_
_entity_poly.entity_id
_entity_poly.type
_entity_poly.pdbx_seq_one_letter_code
_entity_poly.pdbx_strand_id
1 'polypeptide(L)'
;MITSWKKTLTASVLISAACTAGSVWAESLPGKGVTVQPLQSTVAEETFQTLIVNKALQALGYTVKPTKEVDYNVGYTSIAEGDATYLTVGWFPLHADKYTMAGGDEKFYRKGHYITGAAQGYLIDKKTAEKHGITNIGQLTDPKLAKLFDADGDGKADLTGCNPGGAVSW
;
A
#
# COMPACT_ATOMS: atom_id res chain seq x y z
N MET A 1 58.09 6.00 -75.47
CA MET A 1 57.32 4.95 -74.78
C MET A 1 56.97 5.44 -73.38
N ILE A 2 55.67 5.36 -73.03
CA ILE A 2 55.06 5.35 -71.69
C ILE A 2 54.89 6.72 -70.96
N THR A 3 53.65 7.21 -71.09
CA THR A 3 52.77 8.06 -70.24
C THR A 3 53.18 8.24 -68.76
N SER A 4 53.34 9.47 -68.25
CA SER A 4 52.32 10.45 -67.77
C SER A 4 51.48 10.01 -66.56
N TRP A 5 51.71 10.64 -65.39
CA TRP A 5 50.66 11.45 -64.75
C TRP A 5 51.20 12.47 -63.75
N LYS A 6 50.48 13.59 -63.67
CA LYS A 6 50.83 14.84 -63.00
C LYS A 6 50.14 14.91 -61.61
N LYS A 7 50.89 15.41 -60.63
CA LYS A 7 50.58 16.50 -59.66
C LYS A 7 49.24 16.53 -58.88
N THR A 8 49.38 16.41 -57.56
CA THR A 8 48.93 17.35 -56.48
C THR A 8 47.44 17.47 -56.13
N LEU A 9 47.06 17.27 -54.84
CA LEU A 9 46.64 18.31 -53.86
C LEU A 9 46.04 17.71 -52.57
N THR A 10 46.50 18.21 -51.43
CA THR A 10 45.89 18.16 -50.09
C THR A 10 44.56 18.92 -50.04
N ALA A 11 43.53 18.36 -49.39
CA ALA A 11 42.35 19.12 -48.95
C ALA A 11 41.78 18.56 -47.64
N SER A 12 41.63 19.48 -46.69
CA SER A 12 41.22 19.35 -45.30
C SER A 12 39.83 18.73 -45.11
N VAL A 13 39.70 17.74 -44.24
CA VAL A 13 38.39 17.22 -43.82
C VAL A 13 37.84 18.10 -42.70
N LEU A 14 36.85 18.92 -43.04
CA LEU A 14 35.94 19.57 -42.10
C LEU A 14 35.08 18.48 -41.44
N ILE A 15 35.22 18.29 -40.12
CA ILE A 15 34.29 17.50 -39.32
C ILE A 15 33.02 18.34 -39.17
N SER A 16 32.05 18.09 -40.04
CA SER A 16 30.69 18.59 -39.88
C SER A 16 30.08 17.95 -38.64
N ALA A 17 29.96 18.74 -37.57
CA ALA A 17 29.08 18.44 -36.44
C ALA A 17 27.62 18.50 -36.93
N ALA A 18 27.16 17.42 -37.55
CA ALA A 18 25.75 17.19 -37.77
C ALA A 18 25.13 16.91 -36.40
N CYS A 19 24.64 17.98 -35.76
CA CYS A 19 23.66 17.87 -34.69
C CYS A 19 22.48 17.07 -35.24
N THR A 20 22.46 15.77 -34.96
CA THR A 20 21.23 15.00 -34.99
C THR A 20 20.37 15.57 -33.87
N ALA A 21 19.57 16.58 -34.20
CA ALA A 21 18.37 16.91 -33.46
C ALA A 21 17.42 15.73 -33.61
N GLY A 22 17.73 14.63 -32.92
CA GLY A 22 16.75 13.61 -32.63
C GLY A 22 15.66 14.32 -31.85
N SER A 23 14.45 14.34 -32.40
CA SER A 23 13.27 14.77 -31.68
C SER A 23 13.25 14.01 -30.36
N VAL A 24 13.53 14.70 -29.25
CA VAL A 24 13.26 14.16 -27.93
C VAL A 24 11.74 14.15 -27.84
N TRP A 25 11.13 13.05 -28.28
CA TRP A 25 9.73 12.78 -27.97
C TRP A 25 9.67 12.73 -26.46
N ALA A 26 8.96 13.67 -25.85
CA ALA A 26 8.68 13.60 -24.42
C ALA A 26 8.05 12.23 -24.15
N GLU A 27 8.77 11.38 -23.41
CA GLU A 27 8.29 10.06 -23.06
C GLU A 27 6.95 10.27 -22.33
N SER A 28 5.89 9.71 -22.89
CA SER A 28 4.58 9.85 -22.28
C SER A 28 4.64 9.24 -20.89
N LEU A 29 4.17 9.97 -19.88
CA LEU A 29 4.10 9.47 -18.52
C LEU A 29 3.41 8.09 -18.49
N PRO A 30 3.88 7.16 -17.64
CA PRO A 30 3.47 5.75 -17.70
C PRO A 30 1.97 5.53 -17.47
N GLY A 31 1.28 6.47 -16.80
CA GLY A 31 -0.15 6.42 -16.55
C GLY A 31 -1.04 7.01 -17.63
N LYS A 32 -0.49 7.58 -18.71
CA LYS A 32 -1.29 8.31 -19.71
C LYS A 32 -2.36 7.40 -20.32
N GLY A 33 -3.63 7.81 -20.18
CA GLY A 33 -4.78 7.06 -20.69
C GLY A 33 -5.23 5.90 -19.80
N VAL A 34 -4.56 5.66 -18.66
CA VAL A 34 -4.92 4.63 -17.69
C VAL A 34 -5.72 5.25 -16.55
N THR A 35 -6.86 4.64 -16.23
CA THR A 35 -7.70 5.05 -15.10
C THR A 35 -7.60 4.01 -13.99
N VAL A 36 -7.45 4.47 -12.75
CA VAL A 36 -7.34 3.61 -11.57
C VAL A 36 -8.43 3.90 -10.56
N GLN A 37 -8.91 2.86 -9.89
CA GLN A 37 -9.92 2.92 -8.83
C GLN A 37 -9.28 2.48 -7.49
N PRO A 38 -8.92 3.44 -6.62
CA PRO A 38 -8.45 3.15 -5.27
C PRO A 38 -9.60 2.69 -4.37
N LEU A 39 -9.30 1.77 -3.45
CA LEU A 39 -10.18 1.33 -2.37
C LEU A 39 -9.52 1.52 -0.99
N GLN A 40 -10.35 1.75 0.03
CA GLN A 40 -10.00 1.69 1.45
C GLN A 40 -11.21 1.17 2.26
N SER A 41 -11.06 1.00 3.57
CA SER A 41 -12.20 0.72 4.45
C SER A 41 -12.95 1.99 4.86
N THR A 42 -13.98 1.86 5.68
CA THR A 42 -14.68 3.02 6.26
C THR A 42 -13.91 3.67 7.42
N VAL A 43 -12.70 3.18 7.74
CA VAL A 43 -11.81 3.78 8.74
C VAL A 43 -11.20 5.06 8.14
N ALA A 44 -11.64 6.21 8.62
CA ALA A 44 -11.24 7.51 8.07
C ALA A 44 -9.72 7.74 8.12
N GLU A 45 -9.05 7.18 9.13
CA GLU A 45 -7.61 7.27 9.36
C GLU A 45 -6.77 6.68 8.21
N GLU A 46 -7.35 5.78 7.40
CA GLU A 46 -6.72 5.20 6.22
C GLU A 46 -6.59 6.15 5.04
N THR A 47 -7.38 7.24 5.05
CA THR A 47 -7.48 8.16 3.92
C THR A 47 -6.15 8.83 3.62
N PHE A 48 -5.41 9.23 4.65
CA PHE A 48 -4.17 9.97 4.48
C PHE A 48 -3.14 9.17 3.65
N GLN A 49 -2.89 7.91 4.03
CA GLN A 49 -1.94 7.06 3.33
C GLN A 49 -2.38 6.69 1.91
N THR A 50 -3.69 6.56 1.68
CA THR A 50 -4.27 6.33 0.35
C THR A 50 -4.11 7.55 -0.56
N LEU A 51 -4.29 8.76 -0.02
CA LEU A 51 -4.12 10.00 -0.77
C LEU A 51 -2.68 10.21 -1.25
N ILE A 52 -1.67 9.77 -0.49
CA ILE A 52 -0.27 9.85 -0.92
C ILE A 52 -0.05 9.04 -2.20
N VAL A 53 -0.55 7.80 -2.24
CA VAL A 53 -0.42 6.94 -3.44
C VAL A 53 -1.26 7.49 -4.60
N ASN A 54 -2.47 7.99 -4.32
CA ASN A 54 -3.28 8.70 -5.32
C ASN A 54 -2.49 9.84 -5.98
N LYS A 55 -1.82 10.67 -5.17
CA LYS A 55 -1.03 11.81 -5.66
C LYS A 55 0.19 11.38 -6.46
N ALA A 56 0.88 10.31 -6.03
CA ALA A 56 1.98 9.74 -6.79
C ALA A 56 1.52 9.21 -8.16
N LEU A 57 0.41 8.48 -8.23
CA LEU A 57 -0.16 8.00 -9.49
C LEU A 57 -0.64 9.16 -10.37
N GLN A 58 -1.24 10.21 -9.81
CA GLN A 58 -1.57 11.42 -10.56
C GLN A 58 -0.32 12.06 -11.19
N ALA A 59 0.79 12.16 -10.44
CA ALA A 59 2.05 12.69 -10.95
C ALA A 59 2.66 11.82 -12.06
N LEU A 60 2.38 10.51 -12.05
CA LEU A 60 2.74 9.55 -13.10
C LEU A 60 1.74 9.54 -14.27
N GLY A 61 0.77 10.47 -14.31
CA GLY A 61 -0.14 10.67 -15.44
C GLY A 61 -1.40 9.81 -15.44
N TYR A 62 -1.69 9.08 -14.36
CA TYR A 62 -2.91 8.28 -14.23
C TYR A 62 -4.13 9.16 -13.93
N THR A 63 -5.29 8.78 -14.47
CA THR A 63 -6.59 9.29 -14.01
C THR A 63 -7.01 8.52 -12.76
N VAL A 64 -6.83 9.13 -11.59
CA VAL A 64 -7.20 8.51 -10.32
C VAL A 64 -8.63 8.89 -9.95
N LYS A 65 -9.53 7.90 -9.90
CA LYS A 65 -10.92 8.10 -9.45
C LYS A 65 -10.97 8.42 -7.94
N PRO A 66 -12.08 8.99 -7.44
CA PRO A 66 -12.31 9.08 -6.00
C PRO A 66 -12.16 7.72 -5.33
N THR A 67 -11.49 7.69 -4.18
CA THR A 67 -11.39 6.49 -3.36
C THR A 67 -12.78 6.04 -2.94
N LYS A 68 -13.05 4.75 -3.11
CA LYS A 68 -14.29 4.12 -2.60
C LYS A 68 -13.99 3.42 -1.28
N GLU A 69 -14.93 3.51 -0.36
CA GLU A 69 -14.88 2.84 0.93
C GLU A 69 -15.70 1.55 0.86
N VAL A 70 -15.10 0.42 1.23
CA VAL A 70 -15.71 -0.92 1.19
C VAL A 70 -15.19 -1.78 2.34
N ASP A 71 -15.92 -2.85 2.69
CA ASP A 71 -15.38 -3.91 3.55
C ASP A 71 -14.08 -4.49 2.97
N TYR A 72 -13.13 -4.92 3.81
CA TYR A 72 -11.84 -5.42 3.31
C TYR A 72 -11.98 -6.65 2.42
N ASN A 73 -12.91 -7.58 2.71
CA ASN A 73 -13.09 -8.76 1.86
C ASN A 73 -13.58 -8.33 0.47
N VAL A 74 -14.57 -7.43 0.42
CA VAL A 74 -15.06 -6.83 -0.83
C VAL A 74 -13.92 -6.12 -1.55
N GLY A 75 -13.06 -5.40 -0.82
CA GLY A 75 -11.90 -4.74 -1.39
C GLY A 75 -10.93 -5.69 -2.07
N TYR A 76 -10.56 -6.79 -1.40
CA TYR A 76 -9.71 -7.82 -1.99
C TYR A 76 -10.37 -8.48 -3.21
N THR A 77 -11.63 -8.91 -3.11
CA THR A 77 -12.32 -9.57 -4.24
C THR A 77 -12.46 -8.63 -5.44
N SER A 78 -12.86 -7.38 -5.23
CA SER A 78 -12.98 -6.40 -6.32
C SER A 78 -11.66 -6.12 -7.03
N ILE A 79 -10.52 -6.13 -6.31
CA ILE A 79 -9.21 -5.99 -6.96
C ILE A 79 -8.84 -7.28 -7.71
N ALA A 80 -9.09 -8.46 -7.13
CA ALA A 80 -8.80 -9.75 -7.77
C ALA A 80 -9.63 -10.01 -9.04
N GLU A 81 -10.84 -9.45 -9.10
CA GLU A 81 -11.74 -9.51 -10.25
C GLU A 81 -11.50 -8.40 -11.28
N GLY A 82 -10.74 -7.35 -10.91
CA GLY A 82 -10.39 -6.23 -11.78
C GLY A 82 -11.37 -5.05 -11.77
N ASP A 83 -12.37 -5.07 -10.89
CA ASP A 83 -13.32 -3.96 -10.68
C ASP A 83 -12.68 -2.75 -9.99
N ALA A 84 -11.60 -3.00 -9.26
CA ALA A 84 -10.78 -1.99 -8.61
C ALA A 84 -9.29 -2.24 -8.84
N THR A 85 -8.46 -1.24 -8.58
CA THR A 85 -7.04 -1.30 -8.95
C THR A 85 -6.13 -1.62 -7.78
N TYR A 86 -6.31 -0.96 -6.63
CA TYR A 86 -5.37 -1.12 -5.52
C TYR A 86 -5.98 -0.73 -4.16
N LEU A 87 -5.37 -1.27 -3.09
CA LEU A 87 -5.53 -0.80 -1.72
C LEU A 87 -4.16 -0.48 -1.12
N THR A 88 -4.09 0.55 -0.26
CA THR A 88 -2.84 0.90 0.46
C THR A 88 -2.80 0.38 1.89
N VAL A 89 -3.90 -0.26 2.32
CA VAL A 89 -4.19 -0.63 3.71
C VAL A 89 -4.27 -2.15 3.89
N GLY A 90 -3.46 -2.88 3.10
CA GLY A 90 -3.29 -4.32 3.28
C GLY A 90 -2.45 -4.60 4.52
N TRP A 91 -3.09 -4.90 5.65
CA TRP A 91 -2.42 -5.26 6.89
C TRP A 91 -1.93 -6.70 6.85
N PHE A 92 -0.65 -6.93 7.13
CA PHE A 92 -0.10 -8.28 7.25
C PHE A 92 0.57 -8.45 8.61
N PRO A 93 0.31 -9.55 9.35
CA PRO A 93 -0.37 -10.77 8.88
C PRO A 93 -1.91 -10.74 8.93
N LEU A 94 -2.56 -9.69 9.45
CA LEU A 94 -4.00 -9.70 9.73
C LEU A 94 -4.91 -10.02 8.53
N HIS A 95 -4.54 -9.58 7.32
CA HIS A 95 -5.32 -9.81 6.11
C HIS A 95 -4.77 -10.99 5.28
N ALA A 96 -3.85 -11.80 5.81
CA ALA A 96 -3.22 -12.89 5.06
C ALA A 96 -4.26 -13.88 4.51
N ASP A 97 -5.26 -14.26 5.31
CA ASP A 97 -6.30 -15.19 4.85
C ASP A 97 -7.20 -14.56 3.79
N LYS A 98 -7.58 -13.28 3.95
CA LYS A 98 -8.36 -12.53 2.94
C LYS A 98 -7.63 -12.46 1.61
N TYR A 99 -6.34 -12.18 1.67
CA TYR A 99 -5.44 -12.12 0.51
C TYR A 99 -5.36 -13.47 -0.19
N THR A 100 -5.07 -14.54 0.56
CA THR A 100 -4.96 -15.91 0.04
C THR A 100 -6.29 -16.38 -0.55
N MET A 101 -7.42 -16.17 0.13
CA MET A 101 -8.74 -16.56 -0.34
C MET A 101 -9.18 -15.80 -1.60
N ALA A 102 -8.73 -14.56 -1.76
CA ALA A 102 -8.96 -13.78 -2.98
C ALA A 102 -7.99 -14.11 -4.13
N GLY A 103 -7.15 -15.15 -3.98
CA GLY A 103 -6.28 -15.67 -5.03
C GLY A 103 -4.80 -15.29 -4.89
N GLY A 104 -4.40 -14.61 -3.82
CA GLY A 104 -3.01 -14.39 -3.45
C GLY A 104 -2.12 -13.83 -4.57
N ASP A 105 -0.88 -14.30 -4.65
CA ASP A 105 0.11 -13.81 -5.62
C ASP A 105 -0.32 -14.03 -7.09
N GLU A 106 -1.28 -14.92 -7.37
CA GLU A 106 -1.82 -15.12 -8.73
C GLU A 106 -2.71 -13.97 -9.18
N LYS A 107 -3.35 -13.28 -8.22
CA LYS A 107 -4.29 -12.18 -8.48
C LYS A 107 -3.72 -10.82 -8.14
N PHE A 108 -2.78 -10.75 -7.21
CA PHE A 108 -2.29 -9.49 -6.68
C PHE A 108 -0.82 -9.28 -6.92
N TYR A 109 -0.48 -8.11 -7.44
CA TYR A 109 0.86 -7.57 -7.31
C TYR A 109 1.05 -6.94 -5.92
N ARG A 110 1.97 -7.50 -5.13
CA ARG A 110 2.35 -6.96 -3.81
C ARG A 110 3.87 -7.02 -3.65
N LYS A 111 4.52 -5.88 -3.45
CA LYS A 111 5.97 -5.76 -3.23
C LYS A 111 6.31 -4.68 -2.22
N GLY A 112 7.34 -4.94 -1.41
CA GLY A 112 7.82 -4.02 -0.37
C GLY A 112 6.87 -3.88 0.82
N HIS A 113 7.20 -2.94 1.71
CA HIS A 113 6.38 -2.56 2.86
C HIS A 113 6.16 -1.05 2.81
N TYR A 114 4.90 -0.63 2.68
CA TYR A 114 4.56 0.79 2.63
C TYR A 114 4.71 1.45 4.02
N ILE A 115 4.20 0.78 5.05
CA ILE A 115 4.31 1.20 6.45
C ILE A 115 4.97 0.05 7.22
N THR A 116 5.92 0.37 8.09
CA THR A 116 6.59 -0.57 8.99
C THR A 116 6.53 -0.06 10.43
N GLY A 117 6.70 -0.94 11.40
CA GLY A 117 6.65 -0.57 12.82
C GLY A 117 5.24 -0.30 13.37
N ALA A 118 4.19 -0.69 12.64
CA ALA A 118 2.84 -0.72 13.18
C ALA A 118 2.75 -1.74 14.33
N ALA A 119 1.97 -1.42 15.36
CA ALA A 119 1.85 -2.23 16.56
C ALA A 119 0.38 -2.53 16.89
N GLN A 120 0.16 -3.66 17.54
CA GLN A 120 -1.11 -4.09 18.08
C GLN A 120 -0.91 -4.65 19.48
N GLY A 121 -1.94 -4.58 20.31
CA GLY A 121 -1.89 -5.17 21.64
C GLY A 121 -3.15 -4.89 22.45
N TYR A 122 -3.17 -5.48 23.63
CA TYR A 122 -4.19 -5.22 24.64
C TYR A 122 -3.68 -4.16 25.60
N LEU A 123 -4.54 -3.23 25.97
CA LEU A 123 -4.23 -2.16 26.89
C LEU A 123 -5.27 -2.14 28.00
N ILE A 124 -4.81 -1.80 29.20
CA ILE A 124 -5.66 -1.45 30.34
C ILE A 124 -5.22 -0.08 30.84
N ASP A 125 -6.02 0.57 31.67
CA ASP A 125 -5.62 1.83 32.27
C ASP A 125 -4.41 1.62 33.20
N LYS A 126 -3.46 2.56 33.11
CA LYS A 126 -2.19 2.47 33.85
C LYS A 126 -2.40 2.39 35.37
N LYS A 127 -3.42 3.07 35.90
CA LYS A 127 -3.71 3.12 37.34
C LYS A 127 -4.09 1.74 37.87
N THR A 128 -4.97 1.02 37.18
CA THR A 128 -5.35 -0.34 37.56
C THR A 128 -4.18 -1.31 37.39
N ALA A 129 -3.41 -1.17 36.31
CA ALA A 129 -2.22 -1.98 36.07
C ALA A 129 -1.21 -1.89 37.23
N GLU A 130 -0.85 -0.67 37.64
CA GLU A 130 0.10 -0.43 38.72
C GLU A 130 -0.44 -0.86 40.09
N LYS A 131 -1.71 -0.57 40.38
CA LYS A 131 -2.33 -0.91 41.67
C LYS A 131 -2.41 -2.43 41.92
N HIS A 132 -2.67 -3.20 40.87
CA HIS A 132 -2.89 -4.64 40.97
C HIS A 132 -1.73 -5.48 40.41
N GLY A 133 -0.64 -4.85 39.96
CA GLY A 133 0.51 -5.55 39.39
C GLY A 133 0.18 -6.30 38.10
N ILE A 134 -0.72 -5.77 37.27
CA ILE A 134 -1.15 -6.42 36.02
C ILE A 134 -0.16 -6.04 34.91
N THR A 135 0.58 -7.03 34.43
CA THR A 135 1.61 -6.88 33.39
C THR A 135 1.40 -7.85 32.22
N ASN A 136 0.49 -8.81 32.35
CA ASN A 136 0.20 -9.80 31.34
C ASN A 136 -1.31 -10.11 31.29
N ILE A 137 -1.87 -10.26 30.08
CA ILE A 137 -3.29 -10.57 29.89
C ILE A 137 -3.71 -11.90 30.55
N GLY A 138 -2.80 -12.86 30.68
CA GLY A 138 -3.06 -14.13 31.36
C GLY A 138 -3.46 -13.96 32.82
N GLN A 139 -3.12 -12.83 33.47
CA GLN A 139 -3.56 -12.53 34.83
C GLN A 139 -5.09 -12.30 34.92
N LEU A 140 -5.75 -11.92 33.81
CA LEU A 140 -7.20 -11.77 33.77
C LEU A 140 -7.92 -13.14 33.77
N THR A 141 -7.19 -14.26 33.80
CA THR A 141 -7.80 -15.57 34.11
C THR A 141 -8.21 -15.70 35.58
N ASP A 142 -7.65 -14.86 36.48
CA ASP A 142 -8.14 -14.73 37.85
C ASP A 142 -9.46 -13.93 37.83
N PRO A 143 -10.59 -14.53 38.26
CA PRO A 143 -11.88 -13.85 38.27
C PRO A 143 -11.88 -12.55 39.11
N LYS A 144 -11.02 -12.43 40.12
CA LYS A 144 -10.91 -11.20 40.92
C LYS A 144 -10.30 -10.05 40.12
N LEU A 145 -9.34 -10.34 39.24
CA LEU A 145 -8.73 -9.35 38.37
C LEU A 145 -9.61 -9.08 37.14
N ALA A 146 -10.25 -10.10 36.57
CA ALA A 146 -11.20 -9.94 35.48
C ALA A 146 -12.35 -9.00 35.86
N LYS A 147 -12.91 -9.16 37.07
CA LYS A 147 -14.01 -8.35 37.60
C LYS A 147 -13.68 -6.85 37.71
N LEU A 148 -12.41 -6.46 37.68
CA LEU A 148 -12.04 -5.04 37.64
C LEU A 148 -12.44 -4.36 36.32
N PHE A 149 -12.64 -5.17 35.26
CA PHE A 149 -12.99 -4.73 33.91
C PHE A 149 -14.36 -5.26 33.47
N ASP A 150 -15.17 -5.74 34.41
CA ASP A 150 -16.54 -6.21 34.20
C ASP A 150 -17.50 -5.01 34.20
N ALA A 151 -18.03 -4.69 33.04
CA ALA A 151 -18.94 -3.56 32.81
C ALA A 151 -20.41 -3.99 32.73
N ASP A 152 -20.71 -5.26 32.49
CA ASP A 152 -22.07 -5.77 32.34
C ASP A 152 -22.58 -6.65 33.51
N GLY A 153 -21.69 -7.03 34.43
CA GLY A 153 -21.97 -7.79 35.65
C GLY A 153 -21.96 -9.31 35.49
N ASP A 154 -21.48 -9.85 34.36
CA ASP A 154 -21.42 -11.30 34.12
C ASP A 154 -20.23 -12.00 34.81
N GLY A 155 -19.33 -11.22 35.43
CA GLY A 155 -18.14 -11.70 36.13
C GLY A 155 -16.90 -11.90 35.23
N LYS A 156 -16.95 -11.51 33.95
CA LYS A 156 -15.82 -11.54 33.02
C LYS A 156 -15.35 -10.12 32.70
N ALA A 157 -14.12 -10.02 32.18
CA ALA A 157 -13.60 -8.76 31.69
C ALA A 157 -14.19 -8.44 30.32
N ASP A 158 -14.72 -7.22 30.17
CA ASP A 158 -15.22 -6.70 28.90
C ASP A 158 -14.09 -6.17 28.03
N LEU A 159 -13.73 -6.94 27.01
CA LEU A 159 -12.77 -6.52 26.00
C LEU A 159 -13.49 -5.76 24.88
N THR A 160 -13.21 -4.47 24.74
CA THR A 160 -13.59 -3.72 23.54
C THR A 160 -12.80 -4.25 22.35
N GLY A 161 -13.45 -5.11 21.57
CA GLY A 161 -12.87 -5.80 20.43
C GLY A 161 -12.91 -4.99 19.14
N CYS A 162 -12.84 -5.71 18.02
CA CYS A 162 -12.82 -5.11 16.68
C CYS A 162 -14.18 -5.25 16.01
N ASN A 163 -14.49 -4.32 15.10
CA ASN A 163 -15.72 -4.39 14.30
C ASN A 163 -15.72 -5.66 13.44
N PRO A 164 -16.88 -6.33 13.25
CA PRO A 164 -16.99 -7.42 12.29
C PRO A 164 -16.52 -6.98 10.90
N GLY A 165 -15.65 -7.77 10.28
CA GLY A 165 -15.04 -7.44 8.98
C GLY A 165 -13.90 -6.41 9.03
N GLY A 166 -13.57 -5.88 10.20
CA GLY A 166 -12.49 -4.90 10.39
C GLY A 166 -11.08 -5.48 10.18
N ALA A 167 -10.07 -4.63 10.39
CA ALA A 167 -8.68 -4.94 10.06
C ALA A 167 -8.09 -6.07 10.90
N VAL A 168 -8.66 -6.30 12.09
CA VAL A 168 -8.21 -7.31 13.03
C VAL A 168 -9.26 -8.42 13.07
N SER A 169 -8.86 -9.62 12.66
CA SER A 169 -9.60 -10.86 12.92
C SER A 169 -8.85 -11.65 13.99
N TRP A 170 -9.49 -11.90 15.13
CA TRP A 170 -9.05 -12.87 16.13
C TRP A 170 -9.69 -14.22 15.87
#